data_AF-A0A7S3BTJ6-F1
#
_entry.id   AF-A0A7S3BTJ6-F1
#
_cell.length_a   1.000
_cell.length_b   1.000
_cell.length_c   1.000
_cell.angle_alpha   90.00
_cell.angle_beta   90.00
_cell.angle_gamma   90.00
#
_symmetry.space_group_name_H-M   'P 1'
#
loop_
_entity.id
_entity.type
_entity.pdbx_description
1 polymer ?
#
loop_
_entity_poly.entity_id
_entity_poly.type
_entity_poly.pdbx_seq_one_letter_code
_entity_poly.pdbx_strand_id
1 'polypeptide(L)'
;EAMRRAMRQQNAEVRATVRNLERSMAAEILHSAEVICSTLVGCGSDEMSLSTFGSFPGFPLVVIDECTQATEPACCGALSLASGPVVLIGDQQQLPPTCLSEDARSRGLGQSLFERLITAGLQPRMLSEQYRMPPLLQARAFHLTP
;
A
#
# COMPACT_ATOMS: atom_id res chain seq x y z
N GLU A 1 47.67 5.22 -8.79
CA GLU A 1 46.62 4.38 -8.16
C GLU A 1 46.08 4.95 -6.85
N ALA A 2 46.94 5.45 -5.94
CA ALA A 2 46.52 6.08 -4.67
C ALA A 2 45.53 7.24 -4.86
N MET A 3 45.79 8.15 -5.81
CA MET A 3 44.89 9.27 -6.11
C MET A 3 43.47 8.83 -6.54
N ARG A 4 43.36 7.74 -7.33
CA ARG A 4 42.05 7.18 -7.73
C ARG A 4 41.31 6.56 -6.55
N ARG A 5 42.02 5.97 -5.59
CA ARG A 5 41.42 5.43 -4.35
C ARG A 5 40.92 6.56 -3.44
N ALA A 6 41.73 7.62 -3.26
CA ALA A 6 41.34 8.80 -2.50
C ALA A 6 40.08 9.47 -3.08
N MET A 7 40.02 9.64 -4.41
CA MET A 7 38.85 10.22 -5.07
C MET A 7 37.59 9.35 -4.93
N ARG A 8 37.74 8.01 -4.96
CA ARG A 8 36.61 7.09 -4.70
C ARG A 8 36.12 7.17 -3.25
N GLN A 9 37.04 7.27 -2.30
CA GLN A 9 36.71 7.41 -0.89
C GLN A 9 35.97 8.73 -0.62
N GLN A 10 36.49 9.85 -1.14
CA GLN A 10 35.83 11.15 -1.04
C GLN A 10 34.44 11.14 -1.69
N ASN A 11 34.28 10.52 -2.87
CA ASN A 11 32.97 10.36 -3.50
C ASN A 11 32.01 9.49 -2.67
N ALA A 12 32.50 8.45 -1.99
CA ALA A 12 31.68 7.61 -1.13
C ALA A 12 31.22 8.35 0.11
N GLU A 13 32.09 9.14 0.73
CA GLU A 13 31.78 10.01 1.88
C GLU A 13 30.73 11.06 1.50
N VAL A 14 30.92 11.79 0.40
CA VAL A 14 29.94 12.78 -0.09
C VAL A 14 28.58 12.13 -0.34
N ARG A 15 28.54 10.95 -0.98
CA ARG A 15 27.28 10.22 -1.21
C ARG A 15 26.62 9.78 0.09
N ALA A 16 27.39 9.41 1.12
CA ALA A 16 26.83 9.05 2.42
C ALA A 16 26.22 10.28 3.11
N THR A 17 26.90 11.43 3.06
CA THR A 17 26.38 12.69 3.60
C THR A 17 25.09 13.11 2.92
N VAL A 18 25.03 13.06 1.59
CA VAL A 18 23.81 13.40 0.83
C VAL A 18 22.65 12.49 1.23
N ARG A 19 22.86 11.16 1.26
CA ARG A 19 21.80 10.22 1.67
C ARG A 19 21.29 10.47 3.09
N ASN A 20 22.19 10.79 4.02
CA ASN A 20 21.79 11.06 5.41
C ASN A 20 20.97 12.36 5.50
N LEU A 21 21.35 13.38 4.73
CA LEU A 21 20.59 14.62 4.65
C LEU A 21 19.20 14.39 4.04
N GLU A 22 19.12 13.65 2.92
CA GLU A 22 17.85 13.28 2.27
C GLU A 22 16.93 12.52 3.24
N ARG A 23 17.47 11.55 3.98
CA ARG A 23 16.70 10.80 4.99
C ARG A 23 16.19 11.70 6.12
N SER A 24 17.02 12.62 6.61
CA SER A 24 16.61 13.56 7.66
C SER A 24 15.49 14.48 7.18
N MET A 25 15.59 14.99 5.96
CA MET A 25 14.56 15.85 5.36
C MET A 25 13.26 15.07 5.13
N ALA A 26 13.34 13.85 4.61
CA ALA A 26 12.18 12.99 4.44
C ALA A 26 11.49 12.70 5.78
N ALA A 27 12.27 12.38 6.82
CA ALA A 27 11.71 12.13 8.16
C ALA A 27 10.98 13.35 8.74
N GLU A 28 11.52 14.56 8.56
CA GLU A 28 10.87 15.79 9.01
C GLU A 28 9.54 16.04 8.29
N ILE A 29 9.50 15.84 6.96
CA ILE A 29 8.28 15.97 6.16
C ILE A 29 7.25 14.93 6.59
N LEU A 30 7.67 13.67 6.74
CA LEU A 30 6.77 12.59 7.12
C LEU A 30 6.24 12.75 8.55
N HIS A 31 7.05 13.25 9.48
CA HIS A 31 6.62 13.49 10.86
C HIS A 31 5.60 14.64 10.97
N SER A 32 5.72 15.66 10.10
CA SER A 32 4.81 16.81 10.09
C SER A 32 3.55 16.61 9.25
N ALA A 33 3.49 15.55 8.45
CA ALA A 33 2.35 15.25 7.59
C ALA A 33 1.15 14.73 8.40
N GLU A 34 -0.04 15.29 8.15
CA GLU A 34 -1.30 14.77 8.70
C GLU A 34 -1.76 13.48 8.01
N VAL A 35 -1.42 13.34 6.72
CA VAL A 35 -1.76 12.18 5.88
C VAL A 35 -0.55 11.79 5.06
N ILE A 36 -0.21 10.50 5.06
CA ILE A 36 0.85 9.92 4.24
C ILE A 36 0.22 8.95 3.25
N CYS A 37 0.46 9.18 1.96
CA CYS A 37 0.02 8.29 0.89
C CYS A 37 1.21 7.49 0.38
N SER A 38 1.04 6.18 0.23
CA SER A 38 2.03 5.28 -0.36
C SER A 38 1.35 4.13 -1.07
N THR A 39 2.09 3.46 -1.95
CA THR A 39 1.66 2.16 -2.48
C THR A 39 1.86 1.08 -1.42
N LEU A 40 1.19 -0.07 -1.58
CA LEU A 40 1.37 -1.20 -0.66
C LEU A 40 2.81 -1.71 -0.59
N VAL A 41 3.56 -1.63 -1.70
CA VAL A 41 4.99 -1.96 -1.70
C VAL A 41 5.81 -0.84 -1.07
N GLY A 42 5.48 0.41 -1.40
CA GLY A 42 6.18 1.59 -0.88
C GLY A 42 6.04 1.78 0.63
N CYS A 43 4.98 1.27 1.26
CA CYS A 43 4.84 1.36 2.71
C CYS A 43 5.87 0.52 3.48
N GLY A 44 6.53 -0.43 2.81
CA GLY A 44 7.64 -1.21 3.37
C GLY A 44 9.03 -0.59 3.15
N SER A 45 9.11 0.65 2.67
CA SER A 45 10.40 1.29 2.38
C SER A 45 11.16 1.70 3.64
N ASP A 46 12.47 1.93 3.51
CA ASP A 46 13.32 2.43 4.61
C ASP A 46 12.78 3.75 5.18
N GLU A 47 12.19 4.59 4.33
CA GLU A 47 11.58 5.86 4.72
C GLU A 47 10.35 5.66 5.61
N MET A 48 9.66 4.52 5.55
CA MET A 48 8.55 4.18 6.44
C MET A 48 8.99 3.39 7.69
N SER A 49 10.29 3.19 7.88
CA SER A 49 10.82 2.38 8.97
C SER A 49 10.80 3.09 10.33
N LEU A 50 11.05 2.31 11.39
CA LEU A 50 11.29 2.79 12.75
C LEU A 50 12.39 3.86 12.82
N SER A 51 13.35 3.88 11.90
CA SER A 51 14.40 4.90 11.90
C SER A 51 13.89 6.30 11.53
N THR A 52 12.80 6.38 10.77
CA THR A 52 12.14 7.64 10.40
C THR A 52 11.21 8.13 11.50
N PHE A 53 10.45 7.22 12.12
CA PHE A 53 9.39 7.57 13.07
C PHE A 53 9.74 7.28 14.54
N GLY A 54 10.95 6.82 14.83
CA GLY A 54 11.43 6.52 16.18
C GLY A 54 10.63 5.42 16.86
N SER A 55 10.16 5.66 18.09
CA SER A 55 9.23 4.79 18.82
C SER A 55 7.79 4.89 18.28
N PHE A 56 7.64 4.70 16.97
CA PHE A 56 6.37 4.80 16.28
C PHE A 56 5.43 3.67 16.70
N PRO A 57 4.30 3.97 17.35
CA PRO A 57 3.36 2.93 17.76
C PRO A 57 2.56 2.37 16.58
N GLY A 58 2.65 2.97 15.39
CA GLY A 58 1.81 2.71 14.22
C GLY A 58 0.84 3.87 13.94
N PHE A 59 0.28 3.92 12.74
CA PHE A 59 -0.75 4.88 12.34
C PHE A 59 -2.08 4.58 13.03
N PRO A 60 -2.73 5.59 13.64
CA PRO A 60 -4.00 5.40 14.34
C PRO A 60 -5.15 5.04 13.39
N LEU A 61 -4.99 5.28 12.09
CA LEU A 61 -5.91 4.90 11.03
C LEU A 61 -5.09 4.53 9.79
N VAL A 62 -5.38 3.38 9.21
CA VAL A 62 -4.84 2.99 7.90
C VAL A 62 -6.01 2.80 6.93
N VAL A 63 -5.92 3.42 5.76
CA VAL A 63 -6.89 3.26 4.68
C VAL A 63 -6.20 2.59 3.50
N ILE A 64 -6.75 1.49 3.02
CA ILE A 64 -6.24 0.77 1.86
C ILE A 64 -7.29 0.85 0.76
N ASP A 65 -7.02 1.65 -0.26
CA ASP A 65 -7.85 1.77 -1.46
C ASP A 65 -7.47 0.71 -2.50
N GLU A 66 -8.42 0.34 -3.37
CA GLU A 66 -8.30 -0.71 -4.38
C GLU A 66 -7.78 -2.05 -3.83
N CYS A 67 -8.11 -2.37 -2.57
CA CYS A 67 -7.56 -3.53 -1.88
C CYS A 67 -7.99 -4.88 -2.48
N THR A 68 -9.05 -4.89 -3.29
CA THR A 68 -9.50 -6.07 -4.05
C THR A 68 -8.58 -6.40 -5.21
N GLN A 69 -7.78 -5.45 -5.69
CA GLN A 69 -6.80 -5.64 -6.76
C GLN A 69 -5.41 -6.04 -6.24
N ALA A 70 -5.24 -6.16 -4.92
CA ALA A 70 -3.98 -6.49 -4.27
C ALA A 70 -4.03 -7.86 -3.61
N THR A 71 -2.91 -8.59 -3.70
CA THR A 71 -2.79 -9.87 -2.99
C THR A 71 -2.81 -9.61 -1.49
N GLU A 72 -3.35 -10.54 -0.71
CA GLU A 72 -3.36 -10.40 0.75
C GLU A 72 -1.98 -10.08 1.37
N PRO A 73 -0.88 -10.74 0.95
CA PRO A 73 0.45 -10.38 1.45
C PRO A 73 0.88 -8.94 1.17
N ALA A 74 0.46 -8.36 0.04
CA ALA A 74 0.75 -6.96 -0.26
C ALA A 74 0.03 -6.02 0.73
N CYS A 75 -1.23 -6.32 1.07
CA CYS A 75 -1.98 -5.56 2.08
C CYS A 75 -1.40 -5.70 3.49
N CYS A 76 -0.81 -6.85 3.83
CA CYS A 76 -0.19 -7.09 5.14
C CYS A 76 0.89 -6.07 5.52
N GLY A 77 1.63 -5.54 4.53
CA GLY A 77 2.60 -4.47 4.77
C GLY A 77 1.94 -3.26 5.42
N ALA A 78 0.86 -2.76 4.83
CA ALA A 78 0.11 -1.63 5.36
C ALA A 78 -0.61 -1.95 6.68
N LEU A 79 -1.12 -3.18 6.84
CA LEU A 79 -1.73 -3.62 8.10
C LEU A 79 -0.74 -3.60 9.27
N SER A 80 0.52 -3.95 9.02
CA SER A 80 1.55 -3.96 10.08
C SER A 80 1.90 -2.58 10.60
N LEU A 81 1.55 -1.53 9.85
CA LEU A 81 1.73 -0.15 10.25
C LEU A 81 0.53 0.40 11.04
N ALA A 82 -0.57 -0.34 11.20
CA ALA A 82 -1.75 0.13 11.90
C ALA A 82 -1.64 -0.07 13.42
N SER A 83 -1.90 1.00 14.19
CA SER A 83 -2.08 0.96 15.65
C SER A 83 -3.55 1.07 16.08
N GLY A 84 -4.43 1.35 15.12
CA GLY A 84 -5.86 1.51 15.31
C GLY A 84 -6.68 0.86 14.18
N PRO A 85 -7.88 1.39 13.89
CA PRO A 85 -8.74 0.84 12.85
C PRO A 85 -8.10 0.83 11.46
N VAL A 86 -8.50 -0.15 10.66
CA VAL A 86 -8.15 -0.24 9.24
C VAL A 86 -9.43 -0.16 8.41
N VAL A 87 -9.43 0.69 7.40
CA VAL A 87 -10.52 0.81 6.42
C VAL A 87 -10.04 0.22 5.10
N LEU A 88 -10.74 -0.81 4.62
CA LEU A 88 -10.48 -1.42 3.33
C LEU A 88 -11.54 -0.94 2.33
N ILE A 89 -11.09 -0.42 1.19
CA ILE A 89 -11.93 0.10 0.12
C ILE A 89 -11.59 -0.70 -1.14
N GLY A 90 -12.61 -1.16 -1.85
CA GLY A 90 -12.46 -1.93 -3.07
C GLY A 90 -13.79 -2.45 -3.56
N ASP A 91 -13.74 -3.08 -4.73
CA ASP A 91 -14.88 -3.72 -5.37
C ASP A 91 -14.48 -5.13 -5.82
N GLN A 92 -15.07 -6.14 -5.18
CA GLN A 92 -14.80 -7.55 -5.46
C GLN A 92 -15.39 -8.01 -6.79
N GLN A 93 -16.21 -7.19 -7.45
CA GLN A 93 -16.73 -7.46 -8.79
C GLN A 93 -15.83 -6.88 -9.90
N GLN A 94 -14.76 -6.17 -9.54
CA GLN A 94 -13.76 -5.66 -10.47
C GLN A 94 -12.58 -6.65 -10.62
N LEU A 95 -11.42 -6.15 -11.07
CA LEU A 95 -10.27 -7.00 -11.34
C LEU A 95 -9.72 -7.61 -10.03
N PRO A 96 -9.43 -8.92 -10.00
CA PRO A 96 -8.78 -9.56 -8.86
C PRO A 96 -7.27 -9.24 -8.85
N PRO A 97 -6.54 -9.66 -7.80
CA PRO A 97 -5.10 -9.54 -7.76
C PRO A 97 -4.42 -10.26 -8.94
N THR A 98 -3.43 -9.60 -9.55
CA THR A 98 -2.67 -10.20 -10.64
C THR A 98 -1.70 -11.24 -10.11
N CYS A 99 -1.94 -12.52 -10.43
CA CYS A 99 -1.05 -13.63 -10.11
C CYS A 99 -0.62 -14.36 -11.38
N LEU A 100 0.66 -14.24 -11.77
CA LEU A 100 1.19 -14.84 -13.00
C LEU A 100 1.40 -16.36 -12.88
N SER A 101 1.59 -16.87 -11.66
CA SER A 101 1.79 -18.29 -11.40
C SER A 101 0.44 -18.97 -11.17
N GLU A 102 0.09 -19.88 -12.06
CA GLU A 102 -1.15 -20.67 -11.94
C GLU A 102 -1.16 -21.50 -10.64
N ASP A 103 -0.02 -22.10 -10.28
CA ASP A 103 0.11 -22.89 -9.05
C ASP A 103 -0.16 -22.01 -7.82
N ALA A 104 0.45 -20.83 -7.75
CA ALA A 104 0.23 -19.91 -6.62
C ALA A 104 -1.21 -19.41 -6.56
N ARG A 105 -1.83 -19.12 -7.72
CA ARG A 105 -3.24 -18.75 -7.82
C ARG A 105 -4.14 -19.85 -7.30
N SER A 106 -3.90 -21.11 -7.71
CA SER A 106 -4.67 -22.27 -7.25
C SER A 106 -4.55 -22.52 -5.75
N ARG A 107 -3.46 -22.05 -5.14
CA ARG A 107 -3.18 -22.09 -3.70
C ARG A 107 -3.72 -20.87 -2.93
N GLY A 108 -4.48 -19.99 -3.58
CA GLY A 108 -5.18 -18.88 -2.95
C GLY A 108 -4.51 -17.51 -3.07
N LEU A 109 -3.34 -17.39 -3.72
CA LEU A 109 -2.69 -16.07 -3.88
C LEU A 109 -3.48 -15.09 -4.76
N GLY A 110 -4.40 -15.61 -5.58
CA GLY A 110 -5.34 -14.82 -6.36
C GLY A 110 -6.56 -14.31 -5.58
N GLN A 111 -6.73 -14.69 -4.31
CA GLN A 111 -7.77 -14.16 -3.44
C GLN A 111 -7.25 -12.91 -2.72
N SER A 112 -8.01 -11.83 -2.75
CA SER A 112 -7.66 -10.61 -2.00
C SER A 112 -8.00 -10.75 -0.51
N LEU A 113 -7.36 -9.92 0.33
CA LEU A 113 -7.73 -9.82 1.74
C LEU A 113 -9.22 -9.48 1.92
N PHE A 114 -9.74 -8.59 1.07
CA PHE A 114 -11.12 -8.12 1.11
C PHE A 114 -12.10 -9.28 0.85
N GLU A 115 -11.88 -10.06 -0.21
CA GLU A 115 -12.68 -11.24 -0.53
C GLU A 115 -12.63 -12.30 0.58
N ARG A 116 -11.44 -12.51 1.18
CA ARG A 116 -11.29 -13.45 2.30
C ARG A 116 -12.10 -13.01 3.51
N LEU A 117 -12.10 -11.71 3.84
CA LEU A 117 -12.87 -11.17 4.98
C LEU A 117 -14.39 -11.27 4.74
N ILE A 118 -14.86 -11.02 3.52
CA ILE A 118 -16.27 -11.25 3.15
C ILE A 118 -16.64 -12.71 3.35
N THR A 119 -15.79 -13.63 2.86
CA THR A 119 -16.00 -15.08 3.01
C THR A 119 -16.02 -15.51 4.48
N ALA A 120 -15.26 -14.83 5.34
CA ALA A 120 -15.25 -15.04 6.79
C ALA A 120 -16.48 -14.43 7.51
N GLY A 121 -17.40 -13.79 6.78
CA GLY A 121 -18.66 -13.26 7.31
C GLY A 121 -18.67 -11.76 7.55
N LEU A 122 -17.58 -11.03 7.28
CA LEU A 122 -17.56 -9.58 7.36
C LEU A 122 -18.48 -8.99 6.27
N GLN A 123 -19.44 -8.16 6.66
CA GLN A 123 -20.37 -7.53 5.73
C GLN A 123 -19.83 -6.18 5.26
N PRO A 124 -19.47 -6.03 3.97
CA PRO A 124 -18.99 -4.75 3.45
C PRO A 124 -20.15 -3.77 3.30
N ARG A 125 -19.90 -2.48 3.48
CA ARG A 125 -20.89 -1.44 3.21
C ARG A 125 -20.79 -1.01 1.75
N MET A 126 -21.71 -1.48 0.91
CA MET A 126 -21.77 -1.06 -0.49
C MET A 126 -22.35 0.36 -0.63
N LEU A 127 -21.70 1.18 -1.45
CA LEU A 127 -22.21 2.48 -1.91
C LEU A 127 -23.14 2.25 -3.10
N SER A 128 -24.38 2.76 -3.04
CA SER A 128 -25.43 2.46 -4.03
C SER A 128 -25.61 3.54 -5.09
N GLU A 129 -25.17 4.77 -4.82
CA GLU A 129 -25.31 5.89 -5.75
C GLU A 129 -24.04 6.03 -6.58
N GLN A 130 -24.21 6.10 -7.91
CA GLN A 130 -23.11 6.32 -8.86
C GLN A 130 -23.33 7.65 -9.58
N TYR A 131 -22.22 8.33 -9.86
CA TYR A 131 -22.24 9.69 -10.42
C TYR A 131 -21.45 9.80 -11.75
N ARG A 132 -20.92 8.69 -12.27
CA ARG A 132 -20.04 8.70 -13.45
C ARG A 132 -20.81 8.42 -14.75
N MET A 133 -21.67 7.41 -14.75
CA MET A 133 -22.29 6.87 -15.95
C MET A 133 -23.73 7.40 -16.15
N PRO A 134 -24.14 7.70 -17.40
CA PRO A 134 -25.55 7.93 -17.70
C PRO A 134 -26.43 6.74 -17.29
N PRO A 135 -27.72 6.95 -16.92
CA PRO A 135 -28.61 5.90 -16.42
C PRO A 135 -28.68 4.66 -17.31
N LEU A 136 -28.60 4.82 -18.63
CA LEU A 136 -28.63 3.71 -19.59
C LEU A 136 -27.43 2.76 -19.45
N LEU A 137 -26.23 3.31 -19.22
CA LEU A 137 -25.01 2.50 -19.01
C LEU A 137 -24.98 1.91 -17.61
N GLN A 138 -25.45 2.68 -16.62
CA GLN A 138 -25.62 2.21 -15.25
C GLN A 138 -26.53 0.98 -15.19
N ALA A 139 -27.73 1.04 -15.79
CA ALA A 139 -28.70 -0.04 -15.73
C ALA A 139 -28.13 -1.38 -16.22
N ARG A 140 -27.27 -1.34 -17.25
CA ARG A 140 -26.54 -2.52 -17.74
C ARG A 140 -25.53 -3.05 -16.74
N ALA A 141 -24.71 -2.18 -16.13
CA ALA A 141 -23.70 -2.59 -15.17
C ALA A 141 -24.34 -3.25 -13.93
N PHE A 142 -25.39 -2.64 -13.36
CA PHE A 142 -26.08 -3.18 -12.18
C PHE A 142 -26.89 -4.45 -12.45
N HIS A 143 -27.32 -4.71 -13.69
CA HIS A 143 -28.01 -5.96 -14.05
C HIS A 143 -27.06 -7.15 -14.25
N LEU A 144 -25.76 -6.91 -14.43
CA LEU A 144 -24.75 -7.94 -14.67
C LEU A 144 -24.05 -8.40 -13.38
N THR A 145 -24.21 -7.64 -12.31
CA THR A 145 -23.73 -7.96 -10.97
C THR A 145 -24.82 -8.73 -10.21
N PRO A 146 -24.57 -9.97 -9.73
CA PRO A 146 -25.57 -10.82 -9.08
C PRO A 146 -26.11 -10.26 -7.75
#